data_AF-A0A842NBB7-F1
#
_entry.id   AF-A0A842NBB7-F1
#
_cell.length_a   1.000
_cell.length_b   1.000
_cell.length_c   1.000
_cell.angle_alpha   90.00
_cell.angle_beta   90.00
_cell.angle_gamma   90.00
#
_symmetry.space_group_name_H-M   'P 1'
#
loop_
_entity.id
_entity.type
_entity.pdbx_description
1 polymer ?
#
loop_
_entity_poly.entity_id
_entity_poly.type
_entity_poly.pdbx_seq_one_letter_code
_entity_poly.pdbx_strand_id
1 'polypeptide(L)'
;EIERNSFGRQKDSFEAEVSLDAMEIPSFQGVFIRAPAVVKTGSGVETLGKFNEKIIAVKQGNILATSFHPELTRDVSLHKQFVKMVADSKN
;
A
#
# COMPACT_ATOMS: atom_id res chain seq x y z
N GLU A 1 9.10 -5.53 10.55
CA GLU A 1 10.23 -4.60 10.58
C GLU A 1 10.12 -3.64 9.40
N ILE A 2 10.39 -2.36 9.64
CA ILE A 2 10.27 -1.30 8.63
C ILE A 2 11.65 -0.69 8.44
N GLU A 3 12.13 -0.66 7.20
CA GLU A 3 13.31 0.11 6.83
C GLU A 3 12.88 1.50 6.35
N ARG A 4 13.51 2.53 6.93
CA ARG A 4 13.32 3.92 6.50
C ARG A 4 14.21 4.18 5.27
N ASN A 5 13.66 4.78 4.22
CA ASN A 5 14.37 5.22 3.01
C ASN A 5 15.04 4.10 2.18
N SER A 6 14.35 2.97 2.00
CA SER A 6 14.92 1.84 1.25
C SER A 6 15.02 2.06 -0.27
N PHE A 7 14.47 3.14 -0.85
CA PHE A 7 14.43 3.39 -2.30
C PHE A 7 15.60 4.21 -2.88
N GLY A 8 16.64 4.53 -2.10
CA GLY A 8 17.91 5.08 -2.59
C GLY A 8 18.04 6.61 -2.55
N ARG A 9 19.29 7.10 -2.64
CA ARG A 9 19.73 8.48 -2.31
C ARG A 9 19.34 9.60 -3.31
N GLN A 10 18.62 9.32 -4.40
CA GLN A 10 18.30 10.31 -5.44
C GLN A 10 16.82 10.42 -5.83
N LYS A 11 15.92 9.63 -5.22
CA LYS A 11 14.48 9.63 -5.55
C LYS A 11 13.64 9.73 -4.26
N ASP A 12 13.67 10.90 -3.62
CA ASP A 12 12.84 11.15 -2.43
C ASP A 12 11.35 11.27 -2.75
N SER A 13 10.99 11.33 -4.03
CA SER A 13 9.61 11.18 -4.50
C SER A 13 9.61 10.53 -5.88
N PHE A 14 8.80 9.50 -6.07
CA PHE A 14 8.59 8.88 -7.38
C PHE A 14 7.17 8.33 -7.48
N GLU A 15 6.72 8.12 -8.70
CA GLU A 15 5.48 7.43 -8.97
C GLU A 15 5.77 6.09 -9.65
N ALA A 16 4.97 5.08 -9.34
CA ALA A 16 5.06 3.78 -9.98
C ALA A 16 3.67 3.15 -10.10
N GLU A 17 3.47 2.42 -11.19
CA GLU A 17 2.32 1.54 -11.33
C GLU A 17 2.52 0.31 -10.43
N VAL A 18 1.53 0.02 -9.60
CA VAL A 18 1.56 -1.08 -8.64
C VAL A 18 0.27 -1.89 -8.69
N SER A 19 0.37 -3.19 -8.41
CA SER A 19 -0.80 -4.05 -8.26
C SER A 19 -1.14 -4.25 -6.78
N LEU A 20 -2.44 -4.23 -6.50
CA LEU A 20 -3.05 -4.59 -5.21
C LEU A 20 -4.09 -5.69 -5.46
N ASP A 21 -3.69 -6.80 -6.10
CA ASP A 21 -4.59 -7.89 -6.53
C ASP A 21 -5.47 -8.42 -5.39
N ALA A 22 -4.94 -8.51 -4.17
CA ALA A 22 -5.69 -8.95 -2.98
C ALA A 22 -6.87 -8.01 -2.62
N MET A 23 -6.88 -6.81 -3.18
CA MET A 23 -7.94 -5.81 -3.05
C MET A 23 -8.73 -5.58 -4.34
N GLU A 24 -8.62 -6.49 -5.32
CA GLU A 24 -9.31 -6.39 -6.61
C GLU A 24 -8.90 -5.15 -7.43
N ILE A 25 -7.69 -4.64 -7.22
CA ILE A 25 -7.14 -3.47 -7.92
C ILE A 25 -5.88 -3.92 -8.69
N PRO A 26 -6.01 -4.29 -9.98
CA PRO A 26 -4.91 -4.90 -10.75
C PRO A 26 -3.82 -3.90 -11.14
N SER A 27 -4.15 -2.61 -11.23
CA SER A 27 -3.20 -1.52 -11.48
C SER A 27 -3.65 -0.28 -10.71
N PHE A 28 -2.69 0.40 -10.08
CA PHE A 28 -2.86 1.61 -9.32
C PHE A 28 -1.62 2.49 -9.44
N GLN A 29 -1.79 3.79 -9.69
CA GLN A 29 -0.68 4.74 -9.71
C GLN A 29 -0.29 5.12 -8.27
N GLY A 30 0.75 4.49 -7.73
CA GLY A 30 1.26 4.76 -6.39
C GLY A 30 2.23 5.95 -6.38
N VAL A 31 1.91 6.99 -5.59
CA VAL A 31 2.79 8.14 -5.35
C VAL A 31 3.61 7.91 -4.08
N PHE A 32 4.91 7.68 -4.21
CA PHE A 32 5.81 7.39 -3.10
C PHE A 32 6.61 8.64 -2.73
N ILE A 33 6.44 9.15 -1.52
CA ILE A 33 7.20 10.31 -1.00
C ILE A 33 7.93 9.86 0.25
N ARG A 34 9.27 9.77 0.16
CA ARG A 34 10.15 9.26 1.24
C ARG A 34 9.62 7.96 1.85
N ALA A 35 9.15 7.07 0.99
CA ALA A 35 8.39 5.89 1.38
C ALA A 35 9.25 4.89 2.16
N PRO A 36 8.80 4.45 3.35
CA PRO A 36 9.41 3.32 4.03
C PRO A 36 9.08 2.02 3.29
N ALA A 37 9.96 1.02 3.39
CA ALA A 37 9.68 -0.32 2.88
C ALA A 37 9.46 -1.29 4.05
N VAL A 38 8.42 -2.11 3.97
CA VAL A 38 8.19 -3.18 4.94
C VAL A 38 9.05 -4.39 4.52
N VAL A 39 9.97 -4.80 5.40
CA VAL A 39 10.92 -5.90 5.15
C VAL A 39 10.35 -7.24 5.63
N LYS A 40 9.54 -7.22 6.69
CA LYS A 40 8.95 -8.43 7.27
C LYS A 40 7.60 -8.15 7.91
N THR A 41 6.62 -8.98 7.60
CA THR A 41 5.29 -9.01 8.21
C THR A 41 5.26 -9.99 9.39
N GLY A 42 4.43 -9.68 10.39
CA GLY A 42 4.17 -10.56 11.53
C GLY A 42 3.02 -11.54 11.25
N SER A 43 2.72 -12.42 12.21
CA SER A 43 1.54 -13.28 12.13
C SER A 43 0.25 -12.45 12.10
N GLY A 44 -0.68 -12.83 11.23
CA GLY A 44 -1.97 -12.13 11.06
C GLY A 44 -1.92 -10.86 10.19
N VAL A 45 -0.79 -10.56 9.56
CA VAL A 45 -0.66 -9.47 8.58
C VAL A 45 -0.77 -10.05 7.16
N GLU A 46 -1.76 -9.58 6.42
CA GLU A 46 -1.97 -9.89 5.01
C GLU A 46 -1.19 -8.90 4.15
N THR A 47 -0.44 -9.41 3.17
CA THR A 47 0.26 -8.57 2.18
C THR A 47 -0.67 -8.34 1.00
N LEU A 48 -0.96 -7.07 0.72
CA LEU A 48 -1.92 -6.70 -0.33
C LEU A 48 -1.24 -6.32 -1.65
N GLY A 49 0.00 -5.84 -1.57
CA GLY A 49 0.76 -5.43 -2.75
C GLY A 49 2.26 -5.39 -2.50
N LYS A 50 3.02 -5.66 -3.56
CA LYS A 50 4.48 -5.58 -3.59
C LYS A 50 4.95 -4.78 -4.79
N PHE A 51 6.04 -4.06 -4.61
CA PHE A 51 6.74 -3.35 -5.68
C PHE A 51 8.25 -3.52 -5.47
N ASN A 52 8.96 -4.02 -6.49
CA ASN A 52 10.39 -4.35 -6.40
C ASN A 52 10.73 -5.19 -5.15
N GLU A 53 10.00 -6.29 -4.96
CA GLU A 53 10.10 -7.23 -3.83
C GLU A 53 9.77 -6.66 -2.44
N LYS A 54 9.54 -5.35 -2.35
CA LYS A 54 9.15 -4.67 -1.11
C LYS A 54 7.65 -4.66 -0.94
N ILE A 55 7.20 -4.86 0.29
CA ILE A 55 5.80 -4.78 0.63
C ILE A 55 5.40 -3.31 0.73
N ILE A 56 4.37 -2.93 -0.03
CA ILE A 56 3.90 -1.54 -0.14
C ILE A 56 2.49 -1.33 0.40
N ALA A 57 1.74 -2.41 0.62
CA ALA A 57 0.41 -2.37 1.18
C ALA A 57 0.17 -3.61 2.04
N VAL A 58 -0.37 -3.43 3.24
CA VAL A 58 -0.68 -4.50 4.19
C VAL A 58 -2.01 -4.25 4.88
N LYS A 59 -2.64 -5.35 5.33
CA LYS A 59 -3.84 -5.33 6.16
C LYS A 59 -3.63 -6.19 7.40
N GLN A 60 -4.12 -5.72 8.54
CA GLN A 60 -4.19 -6.50 9.77
C GLN A 60 -5.52 -6.20 10.46
N GLY A 61 -6.45 -7.16 10.43
CA GLY A 61 -7.82 -6.93 10.90
C GLY A 61 -8.49 -5.78 10.14
N ASN A 62 -8.87 -4.73 10.87
CA ASN A 62 -9.48 -3.50 10.34
C ASN A 62 -8.47 -2.39 9.99
N ILE A 63 -7.16 -2.66 10.11
CA ILE A 63 -6.10 -1.69 9.80
C ILE A 63 -5.59 -1.93 8.39
N LEU A 64 -5.60 -0.89 7.56
CA LEU A 64 -4.97 -0.85 6.24
C LEU A 64 -3.80 0.14 6.28
N ALA A 65 -2.63 -0.26 5.77
CA ALA A 65 -1.46 0.61 5.70
C ALA A 65 -0.82 0.52 4.31
N THR A 66 -0.45 1.68 3.75
CA THR A 66 0.27 1.81 2.47
C THR A 66 1.55 2.62 2.63
N SER A 67 2.56 2.32 1.83
CA SER A 67 3.80 3.10 1.77
C SER A 67 3.79 4.22 0.71
N PHE A 68 2.69 4.32 -0.04
CA PHE A 68 2.40 5.37 -1.00
C PHE A 68 1.18 6.18 -0.56
N HIS A 69 1.00 7.31 -1.22
CA HIS A 69 -0.04 8.31 -1.01
C HIS A 69 -1.18 8.14 -2.02
N PRO A 70 -2.20 7.31 -1.74
CA PRO A 70 -3.33 7.13 -2.64
C PRO A 70 -4.19 8.39 -2.81
N GLU A 71 -4.06 9.36 -1.91
CA GLU A 71 -4.75 10.65 -1.96
C GLU A 71 -4.17 11.61 -3.00
N LEU A 72 -2.94 11.36 -3.46
CA LEU A 72 -2.25 12.19 -4.45
C LEU A 72 -2.45 11.72 -5.89
N THR A 73 -3.36 10.76 -6.11
CA THR A 73 -3.80 10.31 -7.43
C THR A 73 -5.29 10.62 -7.65
N ARG A 74 -5.72 10.63 -8.92
CA ARG A 74 -7.14 10.73 -9.29
C ARG A 74 -7.87 9.39 -9.19
N ASP A 75 -7.13 8.29 -9.08
CA ASP A 75 -7.71 6.97 -8.92
C ASP A 75 -8.21 6.75 -7.48
N VAL A 76 -9.52 6.62 -7.34
CA VAL A 76 -10.20 6.43 -6.06
C VAL A 76 -10.45 4.96 -5.71
N SER A 77 -9.93 4.01 -6.50
CA SER A 77 -10.20 2.57 -6.33
C SER A 77 -9.82 2.06 -4.94
N LEU A 78 -8.65 2.48 -4.43
CA LEU A 78 -8.22 2.10 -3.08
C LEU A 78 -9.14 2.68 -2.00
N HIS A 79 -9.56 3.94 -2.14
CA HIS A 79 -10.50 4.58 -1.21
C HIS A 79 -11.86 3.89 -1.21
N LYS A 80 -12.37 3.49 -2.38
CA LYS A 80 -13.60 2.71 -2.51
C LYS A 80 -13.48 1.38 -1.78
N GLN A 81 -12.36 0.67 -1.95
CA GLN A 81 -12.14 -0.60 -1.27
C GLN A 81 -12.06 -0.43 0.25
N PHE A 82 -11.39 0.63 0.73
CA PHE A 82 -11.36 0.94 2.15
C PHE A 82 -12.76 1.23 2.71
N VAL A 83 -13.61 2.01 2.01
CA VAL A 83 -15.00 2.25 2.42
C VAL A 83 -15.82 0.96 2.44
N LYS A 84 -15.65 0.08 1.45
CA LYS A 84 -16.28 -1.25 1.42
C LYS A 84 -15.90 -2.08 2.66
N MET A 85 -14.61 -2.11 3.00
CA MET A 85 -14.13 -2.78 4.23
C MET A 85 -14.79 -2.23 5.50
N VAL A 86 -14.97 -0.91 5.60
CA VAL A 86 -15.66 -0.28 6.74
C VAL A 86 -17.15 -0.68 6.77
N ALA A 87 -17.82 -0.73 5.62
CA ALA A 87 -19.21 -1.16 5.52
C ALA A 87 -19.38 -2.63 5.95
N ASP A 88 -18.50 -3.51 5.49
CA ASP A 88 -18.53 -4.94 5.82
C ASP A 88 -18.23 -5.20 7.30
N SER A 89 -17.42 -4.36 7.96
CA SER A 89 -17.08 -4.49 9.38
C SER A 89 -18.23 -4.17 10.36
N LYS A 90 -19.34 -3.62 9.87
CA LYS A 90 -20.52 -3.29 10.68
C LYS A 90 -21.54 -4.44 10.78
N ASN A 91 -21.31 -5.54 10.06
CA ASN A 91 -22.07 -6.78 10.15
C ASN A 91 -21.34 -7.79 11.06
#